data_AF-A0A2E6GYJ8-F1
#
_entry.id   AF-A0A2E6GYJ8-F1
#
_cell.length_a   1.000
_cell.length_b   1.000
_cell.length_c   1.000
_cell.angle_alpha   90.00
_cell.angle_beta   90.00
_cell.angle_gamma   90.00
#
_symmetry.space_group_name_H-M   'P 1'
#
loop_
_entity.id
_entity.type
_entity.pdbx_description
1 polymer ?
#
loop_
_entity_poly.entity_id
_entity_poly.type
_entity_poly.pdbx_seq_one_letter_code
_entity_poly.pdbx_strand_id
1 'polypeptide(L)'
;MNLRPLERRTFKVKNPTVSFYCALCRTPRALTTSFRLSIKNYLQISLLTIATTAMLYPVMSFRGIFSFFVFLGVFEWVRRANYRKELPCPHCGFDASWYKKDVKVARKLVADHWAAKDQKKAQEETPEVLEELVAAEQNPYESSSFDQGY
;
A
#
# COMPACT_ATOMS: atom_id res chain seq x y z
N MET A 1 -11.58 -17.78 -4.79
CA MET A 1 -10.34 -17.78 -3.99
C MET A 1 -9.76 -16.37 -3.90
N ASN A 2 -10.01 -15.67 -2.79
CA ASN A 2 -9.34 -14.39 -2.49
C ASN A 2 -7.88 -14.67 -2.09
N LEU A 3 -7.00 -14.78 -3.08
CA LEU A 3 -5.56 -14.88 -2.83
C LEU A 3 -5.09 -13.53 -2.31
N ARG A 4 -4.73 -13.45 -1.01
CA ARG A 4 -4.01 -12.32 -0.40
C ARG A 4 -2.51 -12.63 -0.43
N PRO A 5 -1.83 -12.44 -1.56
CA PRO A 5 -0.48 -12.96 -1.73
C PRO A 5 0.53 -12.27 -0.80
N LEU A 6 0.25 -11.04 -0.38
CA LEU A 6 1.07 -10.28 0.56
C LEU A 6 1.10 -10.86 1.97
N GLU A 7 0.17 -11.75 2.36
CA GLU A 7 0.19 -12.36 3.70
C GLU A 7 1.06 -13.63 3.76
N ARG A 8 1.04 -14.44 2.69
CA ARG A 8 1.71 -15.75 2.68
C ARG A 8 3.02 -15.77 1.89
N ARG A 9 3.23 -14.88 0.91
CA ARG A 9 4.40 -14.93 0.03
C ARG A 9 5.11 -13.58 -0.02
N THR A 10 6.33 -13.54 0.49
CA THR A 10 7.23 -12.38 0.29
C THR A 10 7.63 -12.34 -1.17
N PHE A 11 7.16 -11.36 -1.93
CA PHE A 11 7.59 -11.17 -3.31
C PHE A 11 9.03 -10.68 -3.35
N LYS A 12 9.86 -11.36 -4.14
CA LYS A 12 11.20 -10.87 -4.47
C LYS A 12 11.05 -9.71 -5.44
N VAL A 13 11.21 -8.49 -4.92
CA VAL A 13 11.23 -7.28 -5.73
C VAL A 13 12.43 -7.33 -6.68
N LYS A 14 12.20 -7.06 -7.97
CA LYS A 14 13.27 -6.95 -8.96
C LYS A 14 14.05 -5.65 -8.72
N ASN A 15 15.37 -5.76 -8.55
CA ASN A 15 16.30 -4.65 -8.32
C ASN A 15 15.94 -3.75 -7.11
N PRO A 16 15.99 -4.29 -5.87
CA PRO A 16 15.72 -3.50 -4.68
C PRO A 16 16.83 -2.45 -4.47
N THR A 17 16.46 -1.23 -4.10
CA THR A 17 17.45 -0.21 -3.71
C THR A 17 18.06 -0.54 -2.35
N VAL A 18 17.21 -0.98 -1.41
CA VAL A 18 17.61 -1.37 -0.06
C VAL A 18 16.82 -2.60 0.33
N SER A 19 17.50 -3.65 0.81
CA SER A 19 16.88 -4.81 1.44
C SER A 19 17.12 -4.80 2.95
N PHE A 20 16.09 -5.13 3.73
CA PHE A 20 16.19 -5.21 5.19
C PHE A 20 15.16 -6.17 5.76
N TYR A 21 15.27 -6.49 7.05
CA TYR A 21 14.29 -7.31 7.77
C TYR A 21 13.45 -6.45 8.70
N CYS A 22 12.15 -6.74 8.81
CA CYS A 22 11.32 -6.07 9.81
C CYS A 22 11.77 -6.45 11.23
N ALA A 23 11.96 -5.47 12.11
CA ALA A 23 12.41 -5.72 13.48
C ALA A 23 11.39 -6.52 14.32
N LEU A 24 10.09 -6.41 14.02
CA LEU A 24 9.03 -7.07 14.79
C LEU A 24 8.72 -8.49 14.27
N CYS A 25 8.40 -8.63 12.98
CA CYS A 25 7.99 -9.91 12.39
C CYS A 25 9.10 -10.66 11.65
N ARG A 26 10.32 -10.08 11.56
CA ARG A 26 11.48 -10.65 10.85
C ARG A 26 11.26 -10.99 9.38
N THR A 27 10.17 -10.50 8.78
CA THR A 27 9.91 -10.73 7.36
C THR A 27 10.87 -9.92 6.49
N PRO A 28 11.47 -10.53 5.43
CA PRO A 28 12.36 -9.82 4.51
C PRO A 28 11.59 -8.77 3.71
N ARG A 29 12.22 -7.62 3.49
CA ARG A 29 11.67 -6.46 2.80
C ARG A 29 12.67 -5.87 1.82
N ALA A 30 12.12 -5.23 0.80
CA ALA A 30 12.86 -4.50 -0.20
C ALA A 30 12.14 -3.18 -0.47
N LEU A 31 12.88 -2.07 -0.48
CA LEU A 31 12.40 -0.77 -0.94
C LEU A 31 12.75 -0.59 -2.41
N THR A 32 11.74 -0.27 -3.21
CA THR A 32 11.90 0.09 -4.60
C THR A 32 12.34 1.54 -4.74
N THR A 33 11.80 2.42 -3.91
CA THR A 33 12.09 3.85 -4.00
C THR A 33 13.39 4.21 -3.31
N SER A 34 14.16 5.09 -3.96
CA SER A 34 15.35 5.69 -3.38
C SER A 34 15.06 7.11 -2.89
N PHE A 35 15.73 7.51 -1.80
CA PHE A 35 15.59 8.85 -1.24
C PHE A 35 16.26 9.92 -2.11
N ARG A 36 17.30 9.57 -2.88
CA ARG A 36 18.09 10.50 -3.69
C ARG A 36 17.50 10.67 -5.08
N LEU A 37 17.47 11.90 -5.59
CA LEU A 37 17.13 12.16 -7.00
C LEU A 37 18.24 11.60 -7.90
N SER A 38 17.85 10.76 -8.87
CA SER A 38 18.75 10.32 -9.95
C SER A 38 18.83 11.41 -11.03
N ILE A 39 19.96 11.44 -11.75
CA ILE A 39 20.22 12.31 -12.92
C ILE A 39 19.04 12.31 -13.92
N LYS A 40 18.40 11.16 -14.13
CA LYS A 40 17.22 11.06 -15.02
C LYS A 40 16.06 11.95 -14.58
N ASN A 41 15.85 12.12 -13.27
CA ASN A 41 14.80 12.98 -12.74
C ASN A 41 15.15 14.45 -12.93
N TYR A 42 16.43 14.83 -12.76
CA TYR A 42 16.87 16.20 -13.05
C TYR A 42 16.65 16.56 -14.52
N LEU A 43 16.93 15.63 -15.44
CA LEU A 43 16.64 15.79 -16.86
C LEU A 43 15.13 15.94 -17.12
N GLN A 44 14.29 15.12 -16.49
CA GLN A 44 12.83 15.26 -16.59
C GLN A 44 12.35 16.63 -16.09
N ILE A 45 12.83 17.07 -14.93
CA ILE A 45 12.47 18.38 -14.34
C ILE A 45 12.90 19.53 -15.25
N SER A 46 14.10 19.47 -15.83
CA SER A 46 14.59 20.52 -16.73
C SER A 46 13.77 20.58 -18.02
N LEU A 47 13.45 19.45 -18.65
CA LEU A 47 12.57 19.41 -19.83
C LEU A 47 11.18 19.95 -19.53
N LEU A 48 10.58 19.55 -18.39
CA LEU A 48 9.28 20.05 -17.95
C LEU A 48 9.30 21.56 -17.73
N THR A 49 10.38 22.07 -17.14
CA THR A 49 10.58 23.50 -16.92
C THR A 49 10.67 24.26 -18.24
N ILE A 50 11.46 23.78 -19.21
CA ILE A 50 11.59 24.40 -20.53
C ILE A 50 10.24 24.41 -21.25
N ALA A 51 9.53 23.28 -21.27
CA ALA A 51 8.22 23.17 -21.89
C ALA A 51 7.21 24.13 -21.25
N THR A 52 7.17 24.20 -19.92
CA THR A 52 6.28 25.10 -19.18
C THR A 52 6.63 26.56 -19.44
N THR A 53 7.92 26.91 -19.45
CA THR A 53 8.38 28.27 -19.74
C THR A 53 8.04 28.69 -21.17
N ALA A 54 8.17 27.78 -22.14
CA ALA A 54 7.80 28.04 -23.54
C ALA A 54 6.28 28.28 -23.69
N MET A 55 5.45 27.47 -23.02
CA MET A 55 3.99 27.64 -23.03
C MET A 55 3.54 28.94 -22.35
N LEU A 56 4.20 29.34 -21.26
CA LEU A 56 3.88 30.55 -20.49
C LEU A 56 4.64 31.81 -20.95
N TYR A 57 5.45 31.70 -22.01
CA TYR A 57 6.25 32.80 -22.54
C TYR A 57 5.44 34.07 -22.86
N PRO A 58 4.25 34.02 -23.50
CA PRO A 58 3.50 35.23 -23.81
C PRO A 58 2.96 35.96 -22.57
N VAL A 59 2.82 35.25 -21.44
CA VAL A 59 2.24 35.82 -20.21
C VAL A 59 3.32 36.30 -19.24
N MET A 60 4.36 35.49 -19.03
CA MET A 60 5.38 35.74 -17.99
C MET A 60 6.79 35.97 -18.55
N SER A 61 6.99 35.86 -19.87
CA SER A 61 8.30 35.97 -20.52
C SER A 61 9.34 35.08 -19.82
N PHE A 62 10.55 35.59 -19.57
CA PHE A 62 11.63 34.84 -18.91
C PHE A 62 11.41 34.57 -17.41
N ARG A 63 10.40 35.17 -16.77
CA ARG A 63 10.08 34.88 -15.35
C ARG A 63 9.62 33.43 -15.15
N GLY A 64 9.23 32.73 -16.22
CA GLY A 64 8.87 31.32 -16.20
C GLY A 64 9.97 30.39 -15.68
N ILE A 65 11.25 30.79 -15.73
CA ILE A 65 12.37 30.00 -15.17
C ILE A 65 12.18 29.67 -13.69
N PHE A 66 11.46 30.50 -12.92
CA PHE A 66 11.17 30.22 -11.51
C PHE A 66 10.36 28.92 -11.30
N SER A 67 9.63 28.46 -12.33
CA SER A 67 8.92 27.17 -12.29
C SER A 67 9.86 25.99 -12.04
N PHE A 68 11.16 26.12 -12.33
CA PHE A 68 12.17 25.10 -12.03
C PHE A 68 12.18 24.73 -10.54
N PHE A 69 12.21 25.73 -9.65
CA PHE A 69 12.25 25.51 -8.21
C PHE A 69 10.94 24.90 -7.70
N VAL A 70 9.81 25.30 -8.29
CA VAL A 70 8.50 24.72 -7.98
C VAL A 70 8.48 23.23 -8.34
N PHE A 71 8.88 22.88 -9.57
CA PHE A 71 8.94 21.47 -9.99
C PHE A 71 9.93 20.66 -9.17
N LEU A 72 11.11 21.22 -8.85
CA LEU A 72 12.09 20.57 -7.99
C LEU A 72 11.50 20.24 -6.62
N GLY A 73 10.84 21.21 -5.98
CA GLY A 73 10.19 21.03 -4.68
C GLY A 73 9.07 20.00 -4.72
N VAL A 74 8.21 20.05 -5.75
CA VAL A 74 7.14 19.05 -5.93
C VAL A 74 7.71 17.65 -6.15
N PHE A 75 8.72 17.49 -7.01
CA PHE A 75 9.35 16.19 -7.25
C PHE A 75 10.01 15.63 -6.00
N GLU A 76 10.72 16.46 -5.23
CA GLU A 76 11.32 16.03 -3.97
C GLU A 76 10.24 15.60 -2.97
N TRP A 77 9.17 16.39 -2.84
CA TRP A 77 8.06 16.09 -1.94
C TRP A 77 7.36 14.79 -2.31
N VAL A 78 6.98 14.59 -3.58
CA VAL A 78 6.32 13.37 -4.06
C VAL A 78 7.19 12.15 -3.82
N ARG A 79 8.49 12.23 -4.14
CA ARG A 79 9.41 11.11 -3.90
C ARG A 79 9.55 10.79 -2.42
N ARG A 80 9.66 11.80 -1.57
CA ARG A 80 9.75 11.64 -0.11
C ARG A 80 8.46 11.06 0.46
N ALA A 81 7.30 11.45 -0.08
CA ALA A 81 6.00 10.89 0.30
C ALA A 81 5.88 9.42 -0.11
N ASN A 82 6.27 9.07 -1.34
CA ASN A 82 6.26 7.69 -1.82
C ASN A 82 7.21 6.79 -1.01
N TYR A 83 8.41 7.29 -0.70
CA TYR A 83 9.35 6.57 0.17
C TYR A 83 8.75 6.28 1.55
N ARG A 84 8.03 7.24 2.15
CA ARG A 84 7.37 7.04 3.44
C ARG A 84 6.25 6.00 3.40
N LYS A 85 5.54 5.88 2.27
CA LYS A 85 4.49 4.87 2.10
C LYS A 85 5.04 3.44 2.02
N GLU A 86 6.29 3.26 1.58
CA GLU A 86 6.94 1.94 1.49
C GLU A 86 7.58 1.47 2.82
N LEU A 87 7.79 2.37 3.79
CA LEU A 87 8.36 2.04 5.10
C LEU A 87 7.52 1.09 5.98
N PRO A 88 6.19 1.31 6.17
CA PRO A 88 5.41 0.52 7.10
C PRO A 88 5.26 -0.95 6.67
N CYS A 89 5.05 -1.81 7.66
CA CYS A 89 4.95 -3.25 7.42
C CYS A 89 3.59 -3.72 6.90
N PRO A 90 3.44 -4.23 5.65
CA PRO A 90 2.23 -4.93 5.22
C PRO A 90 1.79 -6.11 6.09
N HIS A 91 2.72 -6.79 6.79
CA HIS A 91 2.38 -7.96 7.58
C HIS A 91 1.93 -7.61 9.00
N CYS A 92 2.63 -6.67 9.67
CA CYS A 92 2.42 -6.36 11.09
C CYS A 92 2.20 -4.87 11.40
N GLY A 93 2.15 -3.99 10.39
CA GLY A 93 1.95 -2.55 10.58
C GLY A 93 3.13 -1.76 11.16
N PHE A 94 4.23 -2.42 11.54
CA PHE A 94 5.37 -1.76 12.16
C PHE A 94 6.05 -0.74 11.23
N ASP A 95 6.23 0.50 11.71
CA ASP A 95 6.93 1.59 11.02
C ASP A 95 8.19 1.99 11.80
N ALA A 96 9.36 1.76 11.18
CA ALA A 96 10.66 2.07 11.77
C ALA A 96 10.89 3.59 11.95
N SER A 97 10.28 4.43 11.10
CA SER A 97 10.43 5.88 11.17
C SER A 97 9.73 6.47 12.38
N TRP A 98 8.57 5.92 12.74
CA TRP A 98 7.86 6.27 13.98
C TRP A 98 8.52 5.65 15.19
N TYR A 99 8.99 4.40 15.13
CA TYR A 99 9.68 3.79 16.27
C TYR A 99 10.92 4.59 16.72
N LYS A 100 11.68 5.13 15.77
CA LYS A 100 12.84 6.01 16.08
C LYS A 100 12.43 7.35 16.70
N LYS A 101 11.23 7.86 16.42
CA LYS A 101 10.74 9.15 16.91
C LYS A 101 9.98 9.02 18.23
N ASP A 102 9.03 8.08 18.29
CA ASP A 102 8.21 7.78 19.44
C ASP A 102 7.73 6.32 19.42
N VAL A 103 8.16 5.56 20.41
CA VAL A 103 7.80 4.15 20.59
C VAL A 103 6.30 3.98 20.87
N LYS A 104 5.66 4.94 21.54
CA LYS A 104 4.23 4.85 21.89
C LYS A 104 3.36 4.93 20.63
N VAL A 105 3.68 5.85 19.72
CA VAL A 105 2.97 5.98 18.44
C VAL A 105 3.17 4.73 17.60
N ALA A 106 4.39 4.19 17.54
CA ALA A 106 4.65 2.95 16.81
C ALA A 106 3.83 1.77 17.34
N ARG A 107 3.69 1.63 18.68
CA ARG A 107 2.84 0.59 19.29
C ARG A 107 1.37 0.79 18.93
N LYS A 108 0.88 2.03 18.95
CA LYS A 108 -0.50 2.36 18.56
C LYS A 108 -0.77 1.97 17.10
N LEU A 109 0.12 2.33 16.17
CA LEU A 109 -0.02 1.99 14.75
C LEU A 109 -0.07 0.48 14.51
N VAL A 110 0.72 -0.29 15.26
CA VAL A 110 0.67 -1.76 15.19
C VAL A 110 -0.67 -2.27 15.71
N ALA A 111 -1.15 -1.79 16.86
CA ALA A 111 -2.44 -2.18 17.42
C ALA A 111 -3.60 -1.85 16.46
N ASP A 112 -3.61 -0.64 15.89
CA ASP A 112 -4.61 -0.20 14.91
C ASP A 112 -4.59 -1.08 13.65
N HIS A 113 -3.40 -1.51 13.21
CA HIS A 113 -3.25 -2.40 12.06
C HIS A 113 -3.87 -3.78 12.30
N TRP A 114 -3.67 -4.37 13.49
CA TRP A 114 -4.27 -5.65 13.84
C TRP A 114 -5.79 -5.53 14.02
N ALA A 115 -6.26 -4.49 14.71
CA ALA A 115 -7.69 -4.23 14.86
C ALA A 115 -8.40 -4.09 13.51
N ALA A 116 -7.81 -3.35 12.57
CA ALA A 116 -8.36 -3.22 11.21
C ALA A 116 -8.34 -4.54 10.43
N LYS A 117 -7.34 -5.39 10.68
CA LYS A 117 -7.22 -6.71 10.06
C LYS A 117 -8.30 -7.67 10.55
N ASP A 118 -8.58 -7.66 11.84
CA ASP A 118 -9.62 -8.50 12.44
C ASP A 118 -11.02 -8.07 11.99
N GLN A 119 -11.27 -6.76 11.88
CA GLN A 119 -12.51 -6.22 11.31
C GLN A 119 -12.73 -6.67 9.85
N LYS A 120 -11.68 -6.66 9.02
CA LYS A 120 -11.76 -7.12 7.63
C LYS A 120 -12.06 -8.61 7.51
N LYS A 121 -11.52 -9.43 8.43
CA LYS A 121 -11.84 -10.88 8.46
C LYS A 121 -13.31 -11.10 8.80
N ALA A 122 -13.82 -10.44 9.83
CA ALA A 122 -15.22 -10.55 10.23
C ALA A 122 -16.19 -10.16 9.09
N GLN A 123 -15.86 -9.13 8.31
CA GLN A 123 -16.67 -8.70 7.17
C GLN A 123 -16.65 -9.69 5.99
N GLU A 124 -15.57 -10.42 5.76
CA GLU A 124 -15.50 -11.42 4.69
C GLU A 124 -16.26 -12.71 5.02
N GLU A 125 -16.44 -13.03 6.31
CA GLU A 125 -17.17 -14.23 6.75
C GLU A 125 -18.70 -14.04 6.73
N THR A 126 -19.20 -12.80 6.70
CA THR A 126 -20.62 -12.50 6.84
C THR A 126 -21.49 -12.63 5.56
N PRO A 127 -21.01 -12.41 4.32
CA PRO A 127 -21.87 -12.52 3.13
C PRO A 127 -22.05 -13.95 2.59
N GLU A 128 -21.03 -14.82 2.62
CA GLU A 128 -21.13 -16.19 2.07
C GLU A 128 -21.97 -17.12 2.97
N VAL A 129 -21.86 -16.99 4.29
CA VAL A 129 -22.62 -17.85 5.22
C VAL A 129 -24.12 -17.50 5.25
N LEU A 130 -24.48 -16.24 4.98
CA LEU A 130 -25.87 -15.83 4.91
C LEU A 130 -26.56 -16.34 3.64
N GLU A 131 -25.86 -16.39 2.49
CA GLU A 131 -26.38 -17.01 1.27
C GLU A 131 -26.50 -18.55 1.41
N GLU A 132 -25.54 -19.20 2.08
CA GLU A 132 -25.59 -20.65 2.28
C GLU A 132 -26.70 -21.08 3.27
N LEU A 133 -26.94 -20.30 4.33
CA LEU A 133 -28.06 -20.55 5.26
C LEU A 133 -29.42 -20.26 4.61
N VAL A 134 -29.55 -19.19 3.81
CA VAL A 134 -30.79 -18.89 3.07
C VAL A 134 -31.06 -19.93 1.99
N ALA A 135 -30.02 -20.49 1.35
CA ALA A 135 -30.14 -21.61 0.40
C ALA A 135 -30.52 -22.93 1.10
N ALA A 136 -30.02 -23.18 2.31
CA ALA A 136 -30.42 -24.34 3.13
C ALA A 136 -31.86 -24.24 3.64
N GLU A 137 -32.35 -23.02 3.95
CA GLU A 137 -33.72 -22.81 4.41
C GLU A 137 -34.77 -22.95 3.29
N GLN A 138 -34.36 -22.84 2.02
CA GLN A 138 -35.25 -22.93 0.85
C GLN A 138 -35.54 -24.36 0.35
N ASN A 139 -34.97 -25.41 0.96
CA ASN A 139 -35.21 -26.81 0.57
C ASN A 139 -35.82 -27.64 1.71
N PRO A 140 -37.14 -27.50 2.00
CA PRO A 140 -37.81 -28.23 3.08
C PRO A 140 -38.20 -29.69 2.75
N TYR A 141 -37.72 -30.30 1.66
CA TYR A 141 -38.12 -31.66 1.27
C TYR A 141 -36.93 -32.58 0.93
N GLU A 142 -36.23 -33.05 1.96
CA GLU A 142 -35.41 -34.28 1.86
C GLU A 142 -35.37 -35.06 3.18
N SER A 143 -36.49 -35.06 3.92
CA SER A 143 -36.69 -35.86 5.12
C SER A 143 -37.98 -36.70 5.03
N SER A 144 -38.21 -37.36 3.89
CA SER A 144 -39.20 -38.45 3.83
C SER A 144 -38.90 -39.45 2.70
N SER A 145 -37.97 -40.36 2.94
CA SER A 145 -37.98 -41.68 2.28
C SER A 145 -37.56 -42.71 3.34
N PHE A 146 -38.51 -43.15 4.16
CA PHE A 146 -39.30 -44.36 3.94
C PHE A 146 -38.54 -45.59 4.46
N ASP A 147 -38.63 -45.78 5.78
CA ASP A 147 -38.78 -47.11 6.38
C ASP A 147 -39.94 -47.83 5.67
N GLN A 148 -39.69 -49.01 5.08
CA GLN A 148 -40.57 -50.19 5.16
C GLN A 148 -40.08 -51.36 4.30
N GLY A 149 -39.69 -52.44 4.99
CA GLY A 149 -40.09 -53.83 4.70
C GLY A 149 -39.48 -54.54 3.49
N TYR A 150 -38.64 -55.55 3.73
CA TYR A 150 -39.02 -56.98 3.76
C TYR A 150 -37.83 -57.83 4.21
#